data_AF-A0A1H8CYS4-F1
#
_entry.id   AF-A0A1H8CYS4-F1
#
_cell.length_a   1.000
_cell.length_b   1.000
_cell.length_c   1.000
_cell.angle_alpha   90.00
_cell.angle_beta   90.00
_cell.angle_gamma   90.00
#
_symmetry.space_group_name_H-M   'P 1'
#
loop_
_entity.id
_entity.type
_entity.pdbx_description
1 polymer ?
#
loop_
_entity_poly.entity_id
_entity_poly.type
_entity_poly.pdbx_seq_one_letter_code
_entity_poly.pdbx_strand_id
1 'polypeptide(L)'
;MWQSILLSFFGGLFGANGVPHFVKGITKENYPCLAGNTPIPNLIAGLIMFILSIVLFHFADIRGTPLTCLITAAFGALVIGLVHAGPGAFGRKEDL
;
A
#
# COMPACT_ATOMS: atom_id res chain seq x y z
N MET A 1 -22.02 -3.35 4.14
CA MET A 1 -21.49 -1.98 4.38
C MET A 1 -20.18 -1.99 5.17
N TRP A 2 -20.13 -2.50 6.41
CA TRP A 2 -18.87 -2.52 7.18
C TRP A 2 -17.74 -3.32 6.51
N GLN A 3 -18.07 -4.47 5.91
CA GLN A 3 -17.14 -5.28 5.14
C GLN A 3 -16.54 -4.48 3.96
N SER A 4 -17.38 -3.81 3.17
CA SER A 4 -16.97 -2.96 2.04
C SER A 4 -16.02 -1.86 2.47
N ILE A 5 -16.28 -1.24 3.62
CA ILE A 5 -15.43 -0.20 4.22
C ILE A 5 -14.04 -0.76 4.57
N LEU A 6 -13.99 -1.89 5.28
CA LEU A 6 -12.71 -2.49 5.68
C LEU A 6 -11.91 -2.97 4.47
N LEU A 7 -12.55 -3.69 3.54
CA LEU A 7 -11.90 -4.19 2.35
C LEU A 7 -11.39 -3.05 1.46
N SER A 8 -12.16 -1.97 1.30
CA SER A 8 -11.73 -0.80 0.55
C SER A 8 -10.59 -0.05 1.23
N PHE A 9 -10.64 0.11 2.56
CA PHE A 9 -9.55 0.70 3.34
C PHE A 9 -8.24 -0.07 3.15
N PHE A 10 -8.26 -1.39 3.35
CA PHE A 10 -7.07 -2.21 3.13
C PHE A 10 -6.68 -2.28 1.67
N GLY A 11 -7.64 -2.28 0.73
CA GLY A 11 -7.38 -2.22 -0.70
C GLY A 11 -6.57 -0.98 -1.09
N GLY A 12 -6.98 0.18 -0.60
CA GLY A 12 -6.23 1.43 -0.78
C GLY A 12 -4.88 1.43 -0.07
N LEU A 13 -4.82 0.91 1.16
CA LEU A 13 -3.59 0.79 1.93
C LEU A 13 -2.55 -0.09 1.21
N PHE A 14 -2.89 -1.31 0.81
CA PHE A 14 -1.97 -2.20 0.10
C PHE A 14 -1.64 -1.67 -1.30
N GLY A 15 -2.61 -1.07 -1.99
CA GLY A 15 -2.40 -0.47 -3.30
C GLY A 15 -1.35 0.63 -3.26
N ALA A 16 -1.48 1.59 -2.34
CA ALA A 16 -0.51 2.66 -2.17
C ALA A 16 0.83 2.14 -1.59
N ASN A 17 0.79 1.14 -0.70
CA ASN A 17 2.01 0.51 -0.17
C ASN A 17 2.82 -0.17 -1.27
N GLY A 18 2.16 -0.77 -2.26
CA GLY A 18 2.83 -1.43 -3.40
C GLY A 18 3.69 -0.50 -4.24
N VAL A 19 3.35 0.79 -4.31
CA VAL A 19 4.00 1.78 -5.19
C VAL A 19 5.50 1.92 -4.91
N PRO A 20 5.97 2.31 -3.71
CA PRO A 20 7.40 2.48 -3.44
C PRO A 20 8.19 1.19 -3.65
N HIS A 21 7.67 0.04 -3.21
CA HIS A 21 8.33 -1.24 -3.41
C HIS A 21 8.46 -1.61 -4.89
N PHE A 22 7.37 -1.48 -5.66
CA PHE A 22 7.39 -1.78 -7.09
C PHE A 22 8.33 -0.85 -7.85
N VAL A 23 8.20 0.46 -7.63
CA VAL A 23 9.02 1.50 -8.29
C VAL A 23 10.49 1.29 -7.98
N LYS A 24 10.86 1.15 -6.69
CA LYS A 24 12.26 0.92 -6.29
C LYS A 24 12.82 -0.40 -6.82
N GLY A 25 11.97 -1.43 -6.90
CA GLY A 25 12.34 -2.70 -7.51
C GLY A 25 12.68 -2.59 -9.00
N ILE A 26 11.82 -1.95 -9.80
CA ILE A 26 12.07 -1.79 -11.24
C ILE A 26 13.16 -0.75 -11.57
N THR A 27 13.43 0.19 -10.66
CA THR A 27 14.50 1.19 -10.82
C THR A 27 15.86 0.74 -10.28
N LYS A 28 15.96 -0.50 -9.76
CA LYS A 28 17.18 -1.08 -9.19
C LYS A 28 17.72 -0.33 -7.97
N GLU A 29 16.84 0.25 -7.17
CA GLU A 29 17.19 0.94 -5.93
C GLU A 29 16.90 0.08 -4.71
N ASN A 30 17.71 0.22 -3.67
CA ASN A 30 17.43 -0.43 -2.39
C ASN A 30 16.30 0.31 -1.67
N TYR A 31 15.42 -0.44 -1.03
CA TYR A 31 14.30 0.11 -0.27
C TYR A 31 13.93 -0.82 0.89
N PRO A 32 13.57 -0.28 2.08
CA PRO A 32 13.19 -1.09 3.24
C PRO A 32 12.06 -2.07 2.89
N CYS A 33 12.29 -3.36 3.08
CA CYS A 33 11.32 -4.41 2.79
C CYS A 33 11.53 -5.62 3.69
N LEU A 34 10.43 -6.22 4.17
CA LEU A 34 10.44 -7.35 5.10
C LEU A 34 11.18 -8.59 4.53
N ALA A 35 11.10 -8.80 3.21
CA ALA A 35 11.72 -9.93 2.53
C ALA A 35 13.17 -9.65 2.08
N GLY A 36 13.71 -8.47 2.40
CA GLY A 36 15.07 -8.03 2.04
C GLY A 36 15.08 -6.72 1.26
N ASN A 37 16.12 -5.90 1.47
CA ASN A 37 16.14 -4.52 0.98
C ASN A 37 16.63 -4.33 -0.47
N THR A 38 16.88 -5.41 -1.21
CA THR A 38 17.39 -5.36 -2.59
C THR A 38 16.26 -5.16 -3.61
N PRO A 39 16.57 -4.85 -4.89
CA PRO A 39 15.54 -4.55 -5.88
C PRO A 39 14.56 -5.70 -6.18
N ILE A 40 15.02 -6.95 -6.25
CA ILE A 40 14.17 -8.09 -6.61
C ILE A 40 13.09 -8.35 -5.52
N PRO A 41 13.43 -8.47 -4.22
CA PRO A 41 12.43 -8.57 -3.17
C PRO A 41 11.44 -7.40 -3.16
N ASN A 42 11.90 -6.17 -3.43
CA ASN A 42 11.03 -5.00 -3.51
C ASN A 42 10.05 -5.08 -4.69
N LEU A 43 10.51 -5.49 -5.87
CA LEU A 43 9.64 -5.74 -7.03
C LEU A 43 8.55 -6.77 -6.69
N ILE A 44 8.95 -7.90 -6.10
CA ILE A 44 8.03 -8.99 -5.73
C ILE A 44 7.03 -8.50 -4.67
N ALA A 45 7.49 -7.79 -3.64
CA ALA A 45 6.64 -7.25 -2.59
C ALA A 45 5.62 -6.25 -3.16
N GLY A 46 6.05 -5.33 -4.02
CA GLY A 46 5.18 -4.37 -4.69
C GLY A 46 4.11 -5.06 -5.53
N LEU A 47 4.49 -6.07 -6.33
CA LEU A 47 3.56 -6.85 -7.13
C LEU A 47 2.54 -7.60 -6.28
N ILE A 48 2.97 -8.28 -5.21
CA ILE A 48 2.07 -8.98 -4.28
C ILE A 48 1.07 -8.01 -3.67
N MET A 49 1.50 -6.82 -3.28
CA MET A 49 0.60 -5.81 -2.69
C MET A 49 -0.42 -5.26 -3.68
N PHE A 50 -0.05 -5.09 -4.96
CA PHE A 50 -1.02 -4.75 -6.00
C PHE A 50 -2.04 -5.87 -6.22
N ILE A 51 -1.60 -7.13 -6.27
CA ILE A 51 -2.52 -8.28 -6.39
C ILE A 51 -3.48 -8.31 -5.20
N LEU A 52 -2.97 -8.14 -3.98
CA LEU A 52 -3.79 -8.10 -2.78
C LEU A 52 -4.80 -6.95 -2.79
N SER A 53 -4.39 -5.76 -3.23
CA SER A 53 -5.28 -4.61 -3.40
C SER A 53 -6.43 -4.92 -4.37
N ILE A 54 -6.13 -5.53 -5.53
CA ILE A 54 -7.14 -5.92 -6.52
C ILE A 54 -8.12 -6.95 -5.93
N VAL A 55 -7.61 -7.97 -5.23
CA VAL A 55 -8.44 -8.99 -4.58
C VAL A 55 -9.37 -8.37 -3.55
N LEU A 56 -8.88 -7.46 -2.72
CA LEU A 56 -9.69 -6.76 -1.71
C LEU A 56 -10.79 -5.92 -2.35
N PHE A 57 -10.47 -5.15 -3.40
CA PHE A 57 -11.46 -4.36 -4.12
C PHE A 57 -12.51 -5.21 -4.84
N HIS A 58 -12.12 -6.38 -5.36
CA HIS A 58 -13.07 -7.33 -5.94
C HIS A 58 -14.12 -7.77 -4.92
N PHE A 59 -13.72 -8.05 -3.68
CA PHE A 59 -14.62 -8.49 -2.60
C PHE A 59 -15.32 -7.35 -1.84
N ALA A 60 -14.95 -6.08 -2.07
CA ALA A 60 -15.51 -4.94 -1.35
C ALA A 60 -16.94 -4.55 -1.78
N ASP A 61 -17.51 -5.15 -2.84
CA ASP A 61 -18.81 -4.76 -3.42
C ASP A 61 -18.89 -3.25 -3.75
N ILE A 62 -17.89 -2.78 -4.51
CA ILE A 62 -17.76 -1.35 -4.89
C ILE A 62 -18.99 -0.86 -5.66
N ARG A 63 -19.70 -1.75 -6.35
CA ARG A 63 -20.87 -1.41 -7.16
C ARG A 63 -22.07 -0.98 -6.31
N GLY A 64 -22.23 -1.54 -5.11
CA GLY A 64 -23.31 -1.19 -4.20
C GLY A 64 -23.10 0.12 -3.44
N THR A 65 -21.85 0.51 -3.15
CA THR A 65 -21.52 1.72 -2.36
C THR A 65 -20.25 2.44 -2.87
N PRO A 66 -20.24 2.95 -4.11
CA PRO A 66 -19.02 3.39 -4.79
C PRO A 66 -18.31 4.55 -4.09
N LEU A 67 -19.04 5.56 -3.62
CA LEU A 67 -18.44 6.73 -2.96
C LEU A 67 -17.82 6.37 -1.61
N THR A 68 -18.49 5.52 -0.82
CA THR A 68 -17.97 5.06 0.48
C THR A 68 -16.69 4.24 0.30
N CYS A 69 -16.66 3.34 -0.69
CA CYS A 69 -15.48 2.55 -1.02
C CYS A 69 -14.32 3.45 -1.47
N LEU A 70 -14.59 4.46 -2.30
CA LEU A 70 -13.58 5.41 -2.76
C LEU A 70 -12.95 6.21 -1.61
N ILE A 71 -13.78 6.81 -0.74
CA ILE A 71 -13.31 7.62 0.38
C ILE A 71 -12.45 6.78 1.34
N THR A 72 -12.91 5.56 1.64
CA THR A 72 -12.21 4.67 2.58
C THR A 72 -10.91 4.13 1.99
N ALA A 73 -10.87 3.83 0.69
CA ALA A 73 -9.64 3.50 -0.01
C ALA A 73 -8.64 4.66 -0.04
N ALA A 74 -9.10 5.87 -0.36
CA ALA A 74 -8.27 7.08 -0.34
C ALA A 74 -7.69 7.32 1.07
N PHE A 75 -8.47 7.06 2.12
CA PHE A 75 -8.00 7.16 3.50
C PHE A 75 -6.92 6.11 3.82
N GLY A 76 -7.11 4.85 3.41
CA GLY A 76 -6.08 3.81 3.57
C GLY A 76 -4.78 4.16 2.84
N ALA A 77 -4.88 4.70 1.62
CA ALA A 77 -3.74 5.18 0.85
C ALA A 77 -3.03 6.37 1.53
N LEU A 78 -3.79 7.31 2.10
CA LEU A 78 -3.25 8.44 2.86
C LEU A 78 -2.48 7.97 4.09
N VAL A 79 -3.03 7.03 4.88
CA VAL A 79 -2.39 6.50 6.09
C VAL A 79 -1.01 5.93 5.77
N ILE A 80 -0.91 5.04 4.77
CA ILE A 80 0.38 4.45 4.41
C ILE A 80 1.31 5.45 3.74
N GLY A 81 0.77 6.39 2.95
CA GLY A 81 1.52 7.49 2.37
C GLY A 81 2.19 8.37 3.43
N LEU A 82 1.48 8.67 4.52
CA LEU A 82 2.05 9.42 5.66
C LEU A 82 3.14 8.63 6.39
N VAL A 83 3.03 7.30 6.51
CA VAL A 83 4.09 6.44 7.07
C VAL A 83 5.35 6.51 6.20
N HIS A 84 5.18 6.53 4.88
CA HIS A 84 6.27 6.60 3.91
C HIS A 84 6.92 7.99 3.81
N ALA A 85 6.10 9.04 3.88
CA ALA A 85 6.56 10.43 3.86
C ALA A 85 7.19 10.85 5.20
N GLY A 86 6.76 10.22 6.30
CA GLY A 86 7.34 10.39 7.62
C GLY A 86 8.55 9.47 7.87
N PRO A 87 9.03 9.41 9.12
CA PRO A 87 10.16 8.54 9.49
C PRO A 87 9.85 7.04 9.40
N GLY A 88 8.60 6.64 9.20
CA GLY A 88 8.15 5.26 9.36
C GLY A 88 8.82 4.27 8.40
N ALA A 89 9.07 4.65 7.15
CA ALA A 89 9.70 3.75 6.17
C ALA A 89 11.19 3.49 6.43
N PHE A 90 11.92 4.48 6.96
CA PHE A 90 13.38 4.42 7.13
C PHE A 90 13.83 4.42 8.60
N GLY A 91 12.89 4.44 9.54
CA GLY A 91 13.14 4.69 10.96
C GLY A 91 13.24 6.18 11.30
N ARG A 92 13.00 6.53 12.57
CA ARG A 92 13.26 7.88 13.06
C ARG A 92 14.77 8.10 13.06
N LYS A 93 15.26 9.11 12.33
CA LYS A 93 16.63 9.58 12.54
C LYS A 93 16.70 10.10 13.98
N GLU A 94 17.57 9.51 14.78
CA GLU A 94 18.01 10.11 16.03
C GLU A 94 18.80 11.37 15.63
N ASP A 95 18.17 12.51 15.92
CA ASP A 95 18.73 13.86 16.02
C ASP A 95 19.20 14.60 14.75
N LEU A 96 18.62 15.79 14.58
CA LEU A 96 19.31 17.02 14.14
C LEU A 96 19.18 18.05 15.26
#